data_AF-A0A935B029-F1
#
_entry.id   AF-A0A935B029-F1
#
_cell.length_a   1.000
_cell.length_b   1.000
_cell.length_c   1.000
_cell.angle_alpha   90.00
_cell.angle_beta   90.00
_cell.angle_gamma   90.00
#
_symmetry.space_group_name_H-M   'P 1'
#
loop_
_entity.id
_entity.type
_entity.pdbx_description
1 polymer ?
#
loop_
_entity_poly.entity_id
_entity_poly.type
_entity_poly.pdbx_seq_one_letter_code
_entity_poly.pdbx_strand_id
1 'polypeptide(L)'
;MLHHPPADGVVSARKALRDRRELRAVLREHGAALVLHGHARNARLDSLPGPAGPIPCLCVPSSTALPNPHDEAARWHLLELPAASAGWARVLVRQWSVEAGGFTDAARYELQLGP
;
A
#
# COMPACT_ATOMS: atom_id res chain seq x y z
N MET A 1 -6.21 5.02 -6.57
CA MET A 1 -5.05 5.43 -5.75
C MET A 1 -5.42 6.69 -4.98
N LEU A 2 -4.98 6.80 -3.73
CA LEU A 2 -5.20 7.98 -2.89
C LEU A 2 -4.02 8.18 -1.94
N HIS A 3 -3.92 9.32 -1.24
CA HIS A 3 -2.82 9.53 -0.30
C HIS A 3 -3.10 8.94 1.09
N HIS A 4 -4.23 9.30 1.69
CA HIS A 4 -4.57 8.90 3.06
C HIS A 4 -5.09 7.47 3.12
N PRO A 5 -4.91 6.76 4.25
CA PRO A 5 -5.37 5.39 4.36
C PRO A 5 -6.91 5.32 4.43
N PRO A 6 -7.56 4.49 3.61
CA PRO A 6 -9.01 4.29 3.68
C PRO A 6 -9.40 3.27 4.76
N ALA A 7 -8.51 2.35 5.14
CA ALA A 7 -8.75 1.38 6.19
C ALA A 7 -8.88 2.04 7.57
N ASP A 8 -9.50 1.36 8.53
CA ASP A 8 -9.59 1.83 9.91
C ASP A 8 -8.30 1.54 10.69
N GLY A 9 -8.03 2.32 11.74
CA GLY A 9 -6.93 2.07 12.68
C GLY A 9 -5.51 2.34 12.15
N VAL A 10 -5.36 2.82 10.91
CA VAL A 10 -4.03 3.00 10.29
C VAL A 10 -3.24 4.16 10.89
N VAL A 11 -3.95 5.25 11.14
CA VAL A 11 -3.43 6.50 11.66
C VAL A 11 -4.42 7.06 12.66
N SER A 12 -3.95 7.91 13.57
CA SER A 12 -4.80 8.61 14.54
C SER A 12 -5.97 9.30 13.86
N ALA A 13 -7.13 9.42 14.53
CA ALA A 13 -8.32 10.06 13.98
C ALA A 13 -8.06 11.45 13.36
N ARG A 14 -7.19 12.26 13.98
CA ARG A 14 -6.80 13.59 13.47
C ARG A 14 -6.10 13.55 12.10
N LYS A 15 -5.48 12.44 11.74
CA LYS A 15 -4.73 12.21 10.49
C LYS A 15 -5.50 11.35 9.48
N ALA A 16 -6.66 10.85 9.86
CA ALA A 16 -7.44 9.94 9.03
C ALA A 16 -8.11 10.66 7.86
N LEU A 17 -8.35 9.91 6.79
CA LEU A 17 -9.25 10.35 5.72
C LEU A 17 -10.67 10.55 6.30
N ARG A 18 -11.20 11.77 6.16
CA ARG A 18 -12.43 12.22 6.85
C ARG A 18 -13.67 11.43 6.41
N ASP A 19 -13.77 11.15 5.12
CA ASP A 19 -14.87 10.48 4.43
C ASP A 19 -14.52 9.01 4.07
N ARG A 20 -13.61 8.39 4.85
CA ARG A 20 -13.17 7.02 4.58
C ARG A 20 -14.31 6.00 4.63
N ARG A 21 -15.37 6.26 5.40
CA ARG A 21 -16.54 5.40 5.51
C ARG A 21 -17.29 5.37 4.18
N GLU A 22 -17.51 6.54 3.60
CA GLU A 22 -18.19 6.75 2.33
C GLU A 22 -17.37 6.13 1.19
N LEU A 23 -16.06 6.39 1.15
CA LEU A 23 -15.17 5.76 0.17
C LEU A 23 -15.19 4.23 0.27
N ARG A 24 -15.15 3.67 1.49
CA ARG A 24 -15.24 2.21 1.69
C ARG A 24 -16.58 1.64 1.28
N ALA A 25 -17.68 2.40 1.42
CA ALA A 25 -18.98 1.96 0.92
C ALA A 25 -18.96 1.83 -0.61
N VAL A 26 -18.39 2.81 -1.31
CA VAL A 26 -18.21 2.78 -2.79
C VAL A 26 -17.34 1.60 -3.21
N LEU A 27 -16.20 1.38 -2.53
CA LEU A 27 -15.32 0.24 -2.82
C LEU A 27 -15.98 -1.11 -2.56
N ARG A 28 -16.83 -1.20 -1.52
CA ARG A 28 -17.59 -2.42 -1.23
C ARG A 28 -18.64 -2.73 -2.29
N GLU A 29 -19.22 -1.70 -2.90
CA GLU A 29 -20.26 -1.85 -3.93
C GLU A 29 -19.67 -2.13 -5.32
N HIS A 30 -18.62 -1.39 -5.71
CA HIS A 30 -18.10 -1.41 -7.07
C HIS A 30 -16.78 -2.17 -7.24
N GLY A 31 -16.08 -2.46 -6.15
CA GLY A 31 -14.83 -3.19 -6.17
C GLY A 31 -13.63 -2.37 -6.65
N ALA A 32 -12.47 -2.99 -6.54
CA ALA A 32 -11.20 -2.57 -7.13
C ALA A 32 -10.22 -3.75 -7.06
N ALA A 33 -9.34 -3.89 -8.05
CA ALA A 33 -8.28 -4.89 -8.02
C ALA A 33 -7.22 -4.57 -6.95
N LEU A 34 -6.96 -3.30 -6.68
CA LEU A 34 -5.95 -2.85 -5.70
C LEU A 34 -6.20 -1.39 -5.29
N VAL A 35 -6.04 -1.11 -4.00
CA VAL A 35 -6.05 0.25 -3.47
C VAL A 35 -4.65 0.62 -2.97
N LEU A 36 -3.99 1.55 -3.67
CA LEU A 36 -2.71 2.09 -3.25
C LEU A 36 -2.89 3.35 -2.39
N HIS A 37 -2.19 3.41 -1.25
CA HIS A 37 -2.09 4.62 -0.43
C HIS A 37 -0.73 4.82 0.24
N GLY A 38 -0.56 5.94 0.94
CA GLY A 38 0.62 6.25 1.75
C GLY A 38 0.21 6.84 3.11
N HIS A 39 0.88 7.94 3.51
CA HIS A 39 0.63 8.72 4.73
C HIS A 39 0.96 8.05 6.08
N ALA A 40 0.71 6.75 6.24
CA ALA A 40 0.94 6.03 7.49
C ALA A 40 2.43 5.81 7.82
N ARG A 41 3.32 6.07 6.85
CA ARG A 41 4.78 5.89 6.89
C ARG A 41 5.29 4.46 7.09
N ASN A 42 4.43 3.53 7.48
CA ASN A 42 4.76 2.12 7.61
C ASN A 42 4.26 1.34 6.39
N ALA A 43 5.08 0.41 5.88
CA ALA A 43 4.61 -0.56 4.89
C ALA A 43 3.51 -1.43 5.53
N ARG A 44 2.38 -1.54 4.86
CA ARG A 44 1.22 -2.30 5.37
C ARG A 44 0.41 -2.84 4.21
N LEU A 45 -0.17 -4.02 4.40
CA LEU A 45 -1.17 -4.57 3.50
C LEU A 45 -2.43 -4.84 4.31
N ASP A 46 -3.51 -4.16 3.95
CA ASP A 46 -4.83 -4.39 4.52
C ASP A 46 -5.76 -5.05 3.52
N SER A 47 -6.90 -5.47 4.05
CA SER A 47 -8.02 -5.95 3.28
C SER A 47 -9.21 -5.02 3.48
N LEU A 48 -9.75 -4.48 2.39
CA LEU A 48 -11.04 -3.81 2.37
C LEU A 48 -12.10 -4.78 1.84
N PRO A 49 -13.36 -4.73 2.33
CA PRO A 49 -14.43 -5.52 1.74
C PRO A 49 -14.75 -5.01 0.33
N GLY A 50 -14.85 -5.93 -0.63
CA GLY A 50 -15.32 -5.68 -2.00
C GLY A 50 -16.54 -6.55 -2.36
N PRO A 51 -17.14 -6.34 -3.54
CA PRO A 51 -18.38 -7.01 -3.94
C PRO A 51 -18.21 -8.51 -4.22
N ALA A 52 -17.04 -8.91 -4.75
CA ALA A 52 -16.71 -10.30 -5.10
C ALA A 52 -15.61 -10.90 -4.20
N GLY A 53 -15.13 -10.17 -3.20
CA GLY A 53 -14.05 -10.62 -2.33
C GLY A 53 -13.29 -9.45 -1.68
N PRO A 54 -12.26 -9.76 -0.87
CA PRO A 54 -11.39 -8.75 -0.29
C PRO A 54 -10.60 -7.99 -1.36
N ILE A 55 -10.49 -6.68 -1.19
CA ILE A 55 -9.67 -5.78 -2.00
C ILE A 55 -8.36 -5.53 -1.22
N PRO A 56 -7.19 -5.89 -1.77
CA PRO A 56 -5.92 -5.54 -1.15
C PRO A 56 -5.74 -4.02 -1.12
N CYS A 57 -5.30 -3.52 0.02
CA CYS A 57 -5.02 -2.10 0.23
C CYS A 57 -3.58 -1.94 0.70
N LEU A 58 -2.70 -1.56 -0.22
CA LEU A 58 -1.25 -1.49 -0.01
C LEU A 58 -0.83 -0.07 0.37
N CYS A 59 -0.28 0.05 1.57
CA CYS A 59 0.41 1.24 2.05
C CYS A 59 1.87 1.19 1.64
N VAL A 60 2.31 2.16 0.84
CA VAL A 60 3.73 2.35 0.51
C VAL A 60 4.30 3.45 1.41
N PRO A 61 5.41 3.20 2.11
CA PRO A 61 6.05 4.19 2.98
C PRO A 61 6.76 5.29 2.18
N SER A 62 7.29 6.30 2.87
CA SER A 62 7.90 7.47 2.21
C SER A 62 9.12 7.09 1.38
N SER A 63 9.27 7.68 0.19
CA SER A 63 10.46 7.53 -0.66
C SER A 63 11.63 8.43 -0.25
N THR A 64 11.47 9.25 0.79
CA THR A 64 12.48 10.22 1.26
C THR A 64 12.78 10.11 2.75
N ALA A 65 12.21 9.13 3.46
CA ALA A 65 12.47 8.95 4.88
C ALA A 65 13.93 8.59 5.14
N LEU A 66 14.58 9.30 6.06
CA LEU A 66 15.84 8.84 6.62
C LEU A 66 15.56 7.75 7.68
N PRO A 67 16.42 6.74 7.79
CA PRO A 67 16.27 5.71 8.83
C PRO A 67 16.25 6.37 10.21
N ASN A 68 15.23 6.05 11.01
CA ASN A 68 15.08 6.51 12.38
C ASN A 68 14.26 5.49 13.18
N PRO A 69 14.10 5.63 14.51
CA PRO A 69 13.36 4.66 15.32
C PRO A 69 11.91 4.39 14.90
N HIS A 70 11.31 5.27 14.09
CA HIS A 70 9.94 5.16 13.59
C HIS A 70 9.84 4.82 12.09
N ASP A 71 10.91 4.93 11.33
CA ASP A 71 10.92 4.71 9.87
C ASP A 71 12.09 3.82 9.48
N GLU A 72 11.80 2.72 8.77
CA GLU A 72 12.78 1.72 8.29
C GLU A 72 13.67 2.22 7.11
N ALA A 73 13.76 3.54 6.91
CA ALA A 73 14.31 4.25 5.75
C ALA A 73 13.37 4.35 4.52
N ALA A 74 13.81 5.16 3.56
CA ALA A 74 13.10 5.45 2.33
C ALA A 74 12.84 4.18 1.53
N ARG A 75 11.64 4.05 0.98
CA ARG A 75 11.26 2.90 0.15
C ARG A 75 10.40 3.29 -1.03
N TRP A 76 10.44 2.45 -2.05
CA TRP A 76 9.49 2.45 -3.16
C TRP A 76 9.25 1.01 -3.63
N HIS A 77 8.06 0.77 -4.19
CA HIS A 77 7.66 -0.56 -4.67
C HIS A 77 7.50 -0.51 -6.19
N LEU A 78 8.13 -1.44 -6.91
CA LEU A 78 7.82 -1.72 -8.30
C LEU A 78 6.70 -2.77 -8.32
N LEU A 79 5.58 -2.45 -8.95
CA LEU A 79 4.49 -3.38 -9.18
C LEU A 79 4.44 -3.73 -10.66
N GLU A 80 4.72 -4.99 -10.99
CA GLU A 80 4.63 -5.52 -12.34
C GLU A 80 3.33 -6.31 -12.48
N LEU A 81 2.45 -5.84 -13.36
CA LEU A 81 1.19 -6.50 -13.68
C LEU A 81 1.39 -7.28 -15.00
N PRO A 82 1.41 -8.62 -14.99
CA PRO A 82 1.66 -9.42 -16.19
C PRO A 82 0.55 -9.28 -17.23
N ALA A 83 -0.69 -9.20 -16.76
CA ALA A 83 -1.90 -8.92 -17.53
C ALA A 83 -3.02 -8.50 -16.57
N ALA A 84 -3.98 -7.71 -17.02
CA ALA A 84 -5.11 -7.29 -16.18
C ALA A 84 -5.95 -8.47 -15.66
N SER A 85 -6.02 -9.56 -16.41
CA SER A 85 -6.75 -10.79 -16.04
C SER A 85 -5.96 -11.76 -15.17
N ALA A 86 -4.68 -11.49 -14.89
CA ALA A 86 -3.84 -12.43 -14.15
C ALA A 86 -4.27 -12.57 -12.68
N GLY A 87 -4.93 -11.55 -12.12
CA GLY A 87 -5.37 -11.55 -10.72
C GLY A 87 -4.24 -11.40 -9.70
N TRP A 88 -3.00 -11.13 -10.13
CA TRP A 88 -1.85 -10.91 -9.25
C TRP A 88 -0.85 -9.91 -9.84
N ALA A 89 -0.01 -9.34 -8.97
CA ALA A 89 1.11 -8.47 -9.34
C ALA A 89 2.41 -8.96 -8.67
N ARG A 90 3.54 -8.85 -9.38
CA ARG A 90 4.88 -9.01 -8.78
C ARG A 90 5.27 -7.70 -8.12
N VAL A 91 5.76 -7.79 -6.89
CA VAL A 91 6.21 -6.65 -6.12
C VAL A 91 7.68 -6.79 -5.81
N LEU A 92 8.48 -5.78 -6.20
CA LEU A 92 9.84 -5.58 -5.73
C LEU A 92 9.87 -4.35 -4.81
N VAL A 93 10.27 -4.55 -3.56
CA VAL A 93 10.49 -3.47 -2.59
C VAL A 93 11.95 -3.06 -2.63
N ARG A 94 12.20 -1.77 -2.83
CA ARG A 94 13.52 -1.17 -2.79
C ARG A 94 13.61 -0.24 -1.60
N GLN A 95 14.67 -0.39 -0.80
CA GLN A 95 14.89 0.38 0.41
C GLN A 95 16.24 1.09 0.36
N TRP A 96 16.30 2.33 0.85
CA TRP A 96 17.55 3.06 0.98
C TRP A 96 18.46 2.40 2.03
N SER A 97 19.70 2.10 1.64
CA SER A 97 20.76 1.65 2.53
C SER A 97 21.82 2.75 2.66
N VAL A 98 22.09 3.15 3.91
CA VAL A 98 23.15 4.12 4.23
C VAL A 98 24.52 3.53 3.89
N GLU A 99 24.74 2.25 4.19
CA GLU A 99 26.00 1.54 3.92
C GLU A 99 26.29 1.45 2.43
N ALA A 100 25.28 1.11 1.62
CA ALA A 100 25.44 0.99 0.17
C ALA A 100 25.39 2.33 -0.57
N GLY A 101 25.00 3.42 0.11
CA GLY A 101 24.79 4.73 -0.51
C GLY A 101 23.72 4.73 -1.61
N GLY A 102 22.71 3.86 -1.50
CA GLY A 102 21.77 3.61 -2.59
C GLY A 102 20.57 2.74 -2.19
N PHE A 103 19.61 2.61 -3.11
CA PHE A 103 18.49 1.68 -2.93
C PHE A 103 18.91 0.24 -3.22
N THR A 104 18.65 -0.67 -2.29
CA THR A 104 18.88 -2.11 -2.43
C THR A 104 17.56 -2.89 -2.44
N ASP A 105 17.60 -4.14 -2.88
CA ASP A 105 16.44 -5.04 -2.82
C ASP A 105 16.16 -5.40 -1.36
N ALA A 106 14.94 -5.09 -0.90
CA ALA A 106 14.49 -5.37 0.46
C ALA A 106 13.53 -6.58 0.52
N ALA A 107 12.66 -6.72 -0.48
CA ALA A 107 11.75 -7.85 -0.58
C ALA A 107 11.27 -8.06 -2.02
N ARG A 108 10.91 -9.30 -2.34
CA ARG A 108 10.22 -9.70 -3.57
C ARG A 108 9.07 -10.62 -3.21
N TYR A 109 7.86 -10.33 -3.69
CA TYR A 109 6.68 -11.16 -3.41
C TYR A 109 5.62 -11.01 -4.50
N GLU A 110 4.70 -11.97 -4.55
CA GLU A 110 3.49 -11.86 -5.38
C GLU A 110 2.33 -11.37 -4.53
N LEU A 111 1.63 -10.36 -5.02
CA LEU A 111 0.45 -9.78 -4.40
C LEU A 111 -0.79 -10.24 -5.18
N GLN A 112 -1.69 -10.97 -4.51
CA GLN A 112 -2.99 -11.26 -5.08
C GLN A 112 -3.82 -9.98 -5.17
N LEU A 113 -4.45 -9.76 -6.32
CA LEU A 113 -5.34 -8.66 -6.59
C LEU A 113 -6.78 -9.06 -6.26
N GLY A 114 -7.61 -8.06 -5.99
CA GLY A 114 -9.05 -8.25 -5.88
C GLY A 114 -9.64 -8.72 -7.22
N PRO A 115 -10.74 -9.50 -7.16
CA PRO A 115 -11.47 -9.98 -8.33
C PRO A 115 -12.15 -8.85 -9.13
#